data_AF-A0A929W3R4-F1
#
_entry.id   AF-A0A929W3R4-F1
#
_cell.length_a   1.000
_cell.length_b   1.000
_cell.length_c   1.000
_cell.angle_alpha   90.00
_cell.angle_beta   90.00
_cell.angle_gamma   90.00
#
_symmetry.space_group_name_H-M   'P 1'
#
loop_
_entity.id
_entity.type
_entity.pdbx_description
1 polymer ?
#
loop_
_entity_poly.entity_id
_entity_poly.type
_entity_poly.pdbx_seq_one_letter_code
_entity_poly.pdbx_strand_id
1 'polypeptide(L)'
;EKLAAWKKEGKYVGKFAPLHHFFGYEGRCAAPSNFDADYCYALGASAAQLVANGKTGYMAIVKNTTAPAEQWIAGGVPITMMMNMERRHGHMKPVIRKALVELDGKPFQAFAAHREEWAEKTAFIYPGPIQYWGPTEVCDQCTRTLALEQGK
;
A
#
# COMPACT_ATOMS: atom_id res chain seq x y z
N GLU A 1 3.03 -20.57 25.05
CA GLU A 1 2.21 -21.47 25.91
C GLU A 1 1.69 -22.72 25.18
N LYS A 2 0.98 -22.59 24.04
CA LYS A 2 0.46 -23.75 23.27
C LYS A 2 1.51 -24.80 22.90
N LEU A 3 2.66 -24.40 22.34
CA LEU A 3 3.75 -25.33 22.00
C LEU A 3 4.36 -26.03 23.23
N ALA A 4 4.36 -25.38 24.40
CA ALA A 4 4.86 -25.97 25.63
C ALA A 4 3.89 -27.04 26.16
N ALA A 5 2.58 -26.81 26.06
CA ALA A 5 1.57 -27.82 26.36
C ALA A 5 1.70 -29.04 25.44
N TRP A 6 1.84 -28.82 24.13
CA TRP A 6 2.06 -29.91 23.16
C TRP A 6 3.35 -30.69 23.38
N LYS A 7 4.40 -30.04 23.87
CA LYS A 7 5.64 -30.73 24.25
C LYS A 7 5.42 -31.67 25.45
N LYS A 8 4.62 -31.27 26.44
CA LYS A 8 4.23 -32.14 27.58
C LYS A 8 3.36 -33.32 27.12
N GLU A 9 2.51 -33.11 26.12
CA GLU A 9 1.65 -34.15 25.52
C GLU A 9 2.38 -35.04 24.49
N GLY A 10 3.67 -34.78 24.19
CA GLY A 10 4.41 -35.51 23.16
C GLY A 10 4.03 -35.18 21.70
N LYS A 11 3.17 -34.17 21.47
CA LYS A 11 2.69 -33.75 20.13
C LYS A 11 3.65 -32.80 19.42
N TYR A 12 4.66 -32.27 20.10
CA TYR A 12 5.66 -31.37 19.53
C TYR A 12 7.06 -31.72 20.03
N VAL A 13 7.95 -32.10 19.12
CA VAL A 13 9.35 -32.48 19.40
C VAL A 13 10.36 -31.41 18.98
N GLY A 14 9.91 -30.33 18.34
CA GLY A 14 10.77 -29.28 17.80
C GLY A 14 11.33 -28.30 18.86
N LYS A 15 12.19 -27.40 18.38
CA LYS A 15 12.67 -26.23 19.13
C LYS A 15 12.09 -24.97 18.50
N PHE A 16 11.44 -24.15 19.31
CA PHE A 16 10.92 -22.85 18.90
C PHE A 16 11.70 -21.75 19.63
N ALA A 17 12.33 -20.86 18.87
CA ALA A 17 13.14 -19.74 19.37
C ALA A 17 12.71 -18.46 18.64
N PRO A 18 11.75 -17.69 19.17
CA PRO A 18 11.21 -16.52 18.49
C PRO A 18 12.21 -15.37 18.50
N LEU A 19 12.23 -14.61 17.39
CA LEU A 19 12.87 -13.31 17.27
C LEU A 19 11.81 -12.29 16.88
N HIS A 20 11.81 -11.15 17.57
CA HIS A 20 10.81 -10.10 17.37
C HIS A 20 11.43 -8.93 16.63
N HIS A 21 10.72 -8.46 15.60
CA HIS A 21 11.10 -7.30 14.80
C HIS A 21 9.91 -6.35 14.71
N PHE A 22 10.19 -5.04 14.70
CA PHE A 22 9.18 -4.02 14.47
C PHE A 22 9.75 -2.96 13.55
N PHE A 23 9.33 -3.00 12.28
CA PHE A 23 9.78 -2.08 11.24
C PHE A 23 8.71 -1.02 11.00
N GLY A 24 9.10 0.26 11.00
CA GLY A 24 8.18 1.37 10.83
C GLY A 24 8.89 2.71 10.59
N TYR A 25 9.51 3.29 11.64
CA TYR A 25 10.09 4.64 11.57
C TYR A 25 11.14 4.80 10.46
N GLU A 26 11.97 3.78 10.28
CA GLU A 26 13.03 3.73 9.27
C GLU A 26 12.50 3.81 7.83
N GLY A 27 11.24 3.44 7.58
CA GLY A 27 10.62 3.50 6.26
C GLY A 27 9.93 4.83 5.95
N ARG A 28 9.71 5.72 6.94
CA ARG A 28 8.91 6.95 6.75
C ARG A 28 9.69 8.12 6.18
N CYS A 29 11.02 8.09 6.30
CA CYS A 29 11.92 9.16 5.82
C CYS A 29 13.05 8.60 4.95
N ALA A 30 12.82 7.46 4.30
CA ALA A 30 13.71 6.95 3.26
C ALA A 30 13.60 7.82 1.99
N ALA A 31 14.57 7.69 1.09
CA ALA A 31 14.45 8.29 -0.24
C ALA A 31 13.25 7.66 -0.98
N PRO A 32 12.41 8.46 -1.66
CA PRO A 32 11.24 7.96 -2.36
C PRO A 32 11.66 7.14 -3.57
N SER A 33 10.91 6.08 -3.89
CA SER A 33 11.05 5.35 -5.16
C SER A 33 10.84 6.29 -6.36
N ASN A 34 11.27 5.91 -7.58
CA ASN A 34 10.96 6.70 -8.78
C ASN A 34 9.45 6.90 -8.93
N PHE A 35 8.66 5.86 -8.67
CA PHE A 35 7.20 5.94 -8.63
C PHE A 35 6.69 7.04 -7.69
N ASP A 36 7.14 7.05 -6.42
CA ASP A 36 6.69 8.04 -5.44
C ASP A 36 7.23 9.44 -5.76
N ALA A 37 8.44 9.55 -6.30
CA ALA A 37 9.03 10.82 -6.71
C ALA A 37 8.20 11.46 -7.83
N ASP A 38 7.92 10.71 -8.90
CA ASP A 38 7.10 11.16 -10.02
C ASP A 38 5.67 11.47 -9.56
N TYR A 39 5.08 10.59 -8.75
CA TYR A 39 3.70 10.74 -8.28
C TYR A 39 3.55 11.98 -7.39
N CYS A 40 4.46 12.19 -6.44
CA CYS A 40 4.42 13.38 -5.58
C CYS A 40 4.64 14.66 -6.37
N TYR A 41 5.56 14.66 -7.35
CA TYR A 41 5.78 15.82 -8.21
C TYR A 41 4.54 16.14 -9.06
N ALA A 42 3.95 15.12 -9.68
CA ALA A 42 2.74 15.26 -10.48
C ALA A 42 1.55 15.75 -9.66
N LEU A 43 1.40 15.31 -8.40
CA LEU A 43 0.37 15.83 -7.48
C LEU A 43 0.57 17.32 -7.19
N GLY A 44 1.80 17.75 -6.92
CA GLY A 44 2.13 19.16 -6.69
C GLY A 44 1.82 20.04 -7.90
N ALA A 45 2.23 19.60 -9.09
CA ALA A 45 1.91 20.27 -10.35
C ALA A 45 0.39 20.34 -10.60
N SER A 46 -0.33 19.24 -10.35
CA SER A 46 -1.79 19.18 -10.48
C SER A 46 -2.49 20.14 -9.52
N ALA A 47 -2.02 20.24 -8.28
CA ALA A 47 -2.55 21.18 -7.29
C ALA A 47 -2.35 22.64 -7.74
N ALA A 48 -1.17 22.98 -8.28
CA ALA A 48 -0.91 24.32 -8.82
C ALA A 48 -1.89 24.67 -9.96
N GLN A 49 -2.15 23.71 -10.88
CA GLN A 49 -3.11 23.91 -11.96
C GLN A 49 -4.56 24.09 -11.46
N LEU A 50 -4.96 23.33 -10.43
CA LEU A 50 -6.28 23.51 -9.79
C LEU A 50 -6.44 24.92 -9.21
N VAL A 51 -5.41 25.43 -8.51
CA VAL A 51 -5.40 26.78 -7.93
C VAL A 51 -5.43 27.84 -9.04
N ALA A 52 -4.62 27.70 -10.08
CA ALA A 52 -4.58 28.62 -11.21
C ALA A 52 -5.94 28.73 -11.93
N ASN A 53 -6.74 27.67 -11.91
CA ASN A 53 -8.10 27.64 -12.48
C ASN A 53 -9.20 27.94 -11.45
N GLY A 54 -8.86 28.55 -10.31
CA GLY A 54 -9.81 29.02 -9.30
C GLY A 54 -10.57 27.91 -8.57
N LYS A 55 -10.02 26.69 -8.51
CA LYS A 55 -10.67 25.55 -7.84
C LYS A 55 -10.31 25.54 -6.34
N THR A 56 -11.30 25.34 -5.49
CA THR A 56 -11.14 25.22 -4.03
C THR A 56 -11.93 24.03 -3.48
N GLY A 57 -11.45 23.41 -2.40
CA GLY A 57 -12.07 22.20 -1.83
C GLY A 57 -11.87 20.93 -2.65
N TYR A 58 -10.88 20.92 -3.54
CA TYR A 58 -10.47 19.75 -4.34
C TYR A 58 -9.18 19.13 -3.80
N MET A 59 -9.11 17.80 -3.81
CA MET A 59 -7.87 17.04 -3.66
C MET A 59 -7.25 16.84 -5.05
N ALA A 60 -5.97 17.17 -5.21
CA ALA A 60 -5.24 16.84 -6.42
C ALA A 60 -5.10 15.31 -6.54
N ILE A 61 -5.28 14.80 -7.76
CA ILE A 61 -5.18 13.37 -8.04
C ILE A 61 -4.38 13.13 -9.32
N VAL A 62 -3.81 11.93 -9.42
CA VAL A 62 -3.22 11.42 -10.65
C VAL A 62 -3.76 10.00 -10.86
N LYS A 63 -4.27 9.71 -12.06
CA LYS A 63 -4.82 8.41 -12.46
C LYS A 63 -3.89 7.69 -13.42
N ASN A 64 -4.19 6.41 -13.67
CA ASN A 64 -3.43 5.54 -14.59
C ASN A 64 -1.99 5.29 -14.12
N THR A 65 -1.78 5.20 -12.80
CA THR A 65 -0.47 5.15 -12.16
C THR A 65 0.32 3.86 -12.40
N THR A 66 -0.28 2.83 -13.02
CA THR A 66 0.43 1.61 -13.46
C THR A 66 0.94 1.69 -14.90
N ALA A 67 0.67 2.78 -15.62
CA ALA A 67 1.29 3.07 -16.91
C ALA A 67 2.58 3.89 -16.70
N PRO A 68 3.43 4.03 -17.73
CA PRO A 68 4.54 4.99 -17.69
C PRO A 68 4.05 6.38 -17.29
N ALA A 69 4.88 7.14 -16.56
CA ALA A 69 4.50 8.44 -15.99
C ALA A 69 3.96 9.44 -17.03
N GLU A 70 4.45 9.36 -18.27
CA GLU A 70 4.00 10.16 -19.42
C GLU A 70 2.52 9.95 -19.78
N GLN A 71 1.94 8.82 -19.38
CA GLN A 71 0.54 8.44 -19.66
C GLN A 71 -0.38 8.67 -18.44
N TRP A 72 0.14 9.26 -17.38
CA TRP A 72 -0.64 9.58 -16.20
C TRP A 72 -1.59 10.74 -16.46
N ILE A 73 -2.76 10.69 -15.81
CA ILE A 73 -3.83 11.67 -16.02
C ILE A 73 -4.03 12.47 -14.73
N ALA A 74 -3.58 13.73 -14.77
CA ALA A 74 -3.76 14.70 -13.69
C ALA A 74 -5.22 15.15 -13.56
N GLY A 75 -5.65 15.50 -12.35
CA GLY A 75 -6.97 16.06 -12.11
C GLY A 75 -7.23 16.48 -10.66
N GLY A 76 -8.51 16.67 -10.33
CA GLY A 76 -8.94 16.95 -8.96
C GLY A 76 -10.28 16.32 -8.64
N VAL A 77 -10.46 15.95 -7.37
CA VAL A 77 -11.71 15.36 -6.84
C VAL A 77 -12.23 16.23 -5.69
N PRO A 78 -13.52 16.65 -5.70
CA PRO A 78 -14.13 17.33 -4.56
C PRO A 78 -14.00 16.52 -3.26
N ILE A 79 -13.43 17.12 -2.21
CA ILE A 79 -13.13 16.42 -0.95
C ILE A 79 -14.39 15.90 -0.26
N THR A 80 -15.51 16.62 -0.40
CA THR A 80 -16.79 16.27 0.24
C THR A 80 -17.33 14.91 -0.20
N MET A 81 -17.00 14.43 -1.40
CA MET A 81 -17.44 13.11 -1.88
C MET A 81 -16.79 11.95 -1.14
N MET A 82 -15.67 12.18 -0.45
CA MET A 82 -14.96 11.18 0.34
C MET A 82 -15.36 11.20 1.82
N MET A 83 -16.23 12.14 2.23
CA MET A 83 -16.59 12.33 3.63
C MET A 83 -17.80 11.49 4.04
N ASN A 84 -17.78 11.04 5.29
CA ASN A 84 -18.92 10.49 6.02
C ASN A 84 -19.00 11.12 7.41
N MET A 85 -20.08 10.84 8.14
CA MET A 85 -20.22 11.26 9.54
C MET A 85 -19.71 10.16 10.47
N GLU A 86 -18.73 10.46 11.33
CA GLU A 86 -18.27 9.58 12.39
C GLU A 86 -18.44 10.24 13.77
N ARG A 87 -18.79 9.45 14.79
CA ARG A 87 -18.83 9.94 16.18
C ARG A 87 -17.43 9.95 16.77
N ARG A 88 -16.90 11.13 17.09
CA ARG A 88 -15.59 11.31 17.76
C ARG A 88 -15.76 12.17 18.99
N HIS A 89 -15.28 11.66 20.14
CA HIS A 89 -15.43 12.31 21.45
C HIS A 89 -16.88 12.75 21.73
N GLY A 90 -17.86 11.89 21.43
CA GLY A 90 -19.28 12.14 21.70
C GLY A 90 -20.03 12.96 20.65
N HIS A 91 -19.36 13.58 19.68
CA HIS A 91 -19.98 14.42 18.65
C HIS A 91 -19.85 13.83 17.24
N MET A 92 -20.86 14.04 16.40
CA MET A 92 -20.79 13.69 14.98
C MET A 92 -19.90 14.70 14.25
N LYS A 93 -18.83 14.22 13.61
CA LYS A 93 -17.90 15.05 12.82
C LYS A 93 -17.80 14.51 11.39
N PRO A 94 -17.78 15.39 10.37
CA PRO A 94 -17.52 14.96 9.01
C PRO A 94 -16.02 14.59 8.88
N VAL A 95 -15.74 13.39 8.39
CA VAL A 95 -14.38 12.86 8.27
C VAL A 95 -14.26 12.02 7.00
N ILE A 96 -13.04 11.86 6.49
CA ILE A 96 -12.78 10.94 5.39
C ILE A 96 -12.70 9.52 5.97
N ARG A 97 -13.50 8.59 5.43
CA ARG A 97 -13.48 7.19 5.84
C ARG A 97 -12.14 6.56 5.49
N LYS A 98 -11.54 5.85 6.44
CA LYS A 98 -10.36 5.02 6.14
C LYS A 98 -10.75 3.87 5.21
N ALA A 99 -10.13 3.81 4.03
CA ALA A 99 -10.19 2.63 3.17
C ALA A 99 -9.39 1.51 3.83
N LEU A 100 -10.04 0.36 4.06
CA LEU A 100 -9.42 -0.85 4.60
C LEU A 100 -9.24 -1.86 3.47
N VAL A 101 -8.56 -2.97 3.74
CA VAL A 101 -8.43 -4.08 2.79
C VAL A 101 -9.82 -4.62 2.41
N GLU A 102 -10.09 -4.69 1.11
CA GLU A 102 -11.26 -5.36 0.55
C GLU A 102 -10.98 -6.86 0.45
N LEU A 103 -11.73 -7.67 1.20
CA LEU A 103 -11.50 -9.13 1.29
C LEU A 103 -11.96 -9.88 0.03
N ASP A 104 -12.79 -9.26 -0.78
CA ASP A 104 -13.18 -9.69 -2.12
C ASP A 104 -12.33 -9.02 -3.23
N GLY A 105 -11.42 -8.12 -2.87
CA GLY A 105 -10.50 -7.47 -3.79
C GLY A 105 -9.39 -8.41 -4.29
N LYS A 106 -8.93 -8.17 -5.52
CA LYS A 106 -7.87 -8.96 -6.18
C LYS A 106 -6.59 -9.12 -5.34
N PRO A 107 -6.07 -8.08 -4.63
CA PRO A 107 -4.89 -8.25 -3.80
C PRO A 107 -5.06 -9.29 -2.69
N PHE A 108 -6.21 -9.25 -1.99
CA PHE A 108 -6.47 -10.22 -0.91
C PHE A 108 -6.75 -11.61 -1.47
N GLN A 109 -7.49 -11.72 -2.57
CA GLN A 109 -7.74 -13.00 -3.23
C GLN A 109 -6.43 -13.67 -3.69
N ALA A 110 -5.48 -12.91 -4.24
CA ALA A 110 -4.15 -13.42 -4.59
C ALA A 110 -3.41 -13.98 -3.36
N PHE A 111 -3.41 -13.25 -2.24
CA PHE A 111 -2.88 -13.76 -0.98
C PHE A 111 -3.60 -15.05 -0.53
N ALA A 112 -4.93 -15.05 -0.53
CA ALA A 112 -5.74 -16.18 -0.08
C ALA A 112 -5.52 -17.44 -0.93
N ALA A 113 -5.30 -17.29 -2.24
CA ALA A 113 -5.04 -18.40 -3.15
C ALA A 113 -3.72 -19.13 -2.86
N HIS A 114 -2.72 -18.43 -2.32
CA HIS A 114 -1.37 -19.00 -2.11
C HIS A 114 -0.97 -19.21 -0.65
N ARG A 115 -1.70 -18.63 0.33
CA ARG A 115 -1.28 -18.65 1.74
C ARG A 115 -1.09 -20.05 2.34
N GLU A 116 -1.86 -21.04 1.91
CA GLU A 116 -1.75 -22.42 2.41
C GLU A 116 -0.44 -23.05 1.92
N GLU A 117 -0.10 -22.85 0.64
CA GLU A 117 1.18 -23.27 0.10
C GLU A 117 2.36 -22.57 0.79
N TRP A 118 2.26 -21.26 1.00
CA TRP A 118 3.30 -20.46 1.65
C TRP A 118 3.46 -20.78 3.14
N ALA A 119 2.43 -21.34 3.78
CA ALA A 119 2.51 -21.79 5.18
C ALA A 119 3.33 -23.07 5.34
N GLU A 120 3.34 -23.94 4.33
CA GLU A 120 3.98 -25.25 4.39
C GLU A 120 5.33 -25.32 3.67
N LYS A 121 5.45 -24.64 2.53
CA LYS A 121 6.65 -24.70 1.68
C LYS A 121 7.59 -23.53 1.93
N THR A 122 8.89 -23.77 1.70
CA THR A 122 9.90 -22.72 1.62
C THR A 122 9.74 -21.92 0.31
N ALA A 123 8.81 -20.96 0.29
CA ALA A 123 8.45 -20.17 -0.89
C ALA A 123 8.81 -18.67 -0.73
N PHE A 124 10.00 -18.38 -0.20
CA PHE A 124 10.43 -17.00 0.03
C PHE A 124 10.76 -16.26 -1.26
N ILE A 125 10.34 -15.00 -1.32
CA ILE A 125 10.78 -14.03 -2.31
C ILE A 125 11.74 -13.08 -1.61
N TYR A 126 12.88 -12.81 -2.25
CA TYR A 126 13.92 -11.94 -1.71
C TYR A 126 13.95 -10.64 -2.52
N PRO A 127 13.11 -9.64 -2.18
CA PRO A 127 13.19 -8.35 -2.83
C PRO A 127 14.53 -7.68 -2.52
N GLY A 128 15.14 -7.07 -3.54
CA GLY A 128 16.33 -6.25 -3.37
C GLY A 128 16.01 -4.86 -2.80
N PRO A 129 17.05 -4.04 -2.53
CA PRO A 129 16.87 -2.62 -2.25
C PRO A 129 16.22 -1.89 -3.43
N ILE A 130 15.55 -0.77 -3.15
CA ILE A 130 15.03 0.14 -4.18
C ILE A 130 16.17 0.54 -5.11
N GLN A 131 15.96 0.39 -6.42
CA GLN A 131 16.88 0.83 -7.46
C GLN A 131 16.36 2.13 -8.07
N TYR A 132 17.24 3.13 -8.21
CA TYR A 132 16.91 4.44 -8.79
C TYR A 132 17.36 4.59 -10.25
N TRP A 133 18.15 3.62 -10.71
CA TRP A 133 18.78 3.58 -12.02
C TRP A 133 18.80 2.15 -12.53
N GLY A 134 18.86 2.02 -13.86
CA GLY A 134 18.84 0.73 -14.54
C GLY A 134 17.57 0.54 -15.36
N PRO A 135 17.20 -0.71 -15.66
CA PRO A 135 16.02 -1.01 -16.45
C PRO A 135 14.73 -0.52 -15.77
N THR A 136 13.81 0.05 -16.55
CA THR A 136 12.56 0.65 -16.05
C THR A 136 11.65 -0.40 -15.42
N GLU A 137 11.73 -1.65 -15.89
CA GLU A 137 11.04 -2.78 -15.28
C GLU A 137 11.52 -3.09 -13.87
N VAL A 138 12.60 -2.47 -13.37
CA VAL A 138 13.11 -2.61 -11.99
C VAL A 138 12.96 -1.31 -11.22
N CYS A 139 13.44 -0.17 -11.75
CA CYS A 139 13.47 1.09 -11.00
C CYS A 139 12.11 1.81 -10.93
N ASP A 140 11.21 1.55 -11.88
CA ASP A 140 9.92 2.24 -11.99
C ASP A 140 8.73 1.32 -11.62
N GLN A 141 9.00 0.20 -10.93
CA GLN A 141 7.97 -0.74 -10.51
C GLN A 141 6.99 -0.11 -9.52
N CYS A 142 5.69 -0.27 -9.77
CA CYS A 142 4.66 0.01 -8.79
C CYS A 142 4.48 -1.16 -7.80
N THR A 143 3.68 -0.95 -6.75
CA THR A 143 3.38 -2.00 -5.78
C THR A 143 2.57 -3.14 -6.41
N ARG A 144 2.73 -4.37 -5.88
CA ARG A 144 1.90 -5.52 -6.30
C ARG A 144 0.40 -5.27 -6.07
N THR A 145 0.05 -4.54 -5.02
CA THR A 145 -1.34 -4.13 -4.75
C THR A 145 -1.90 -3.33 -5.92
N LEU A 146 -1.20 -2.28 -6.35
CA LEU A 146 -1.67 -1.42 -7.42
C LEU A 146 -1.75 -2.14 -8.77
N ALA A 147 -0.76 -3.00 -9.07
CA ALA A 147 -0.75 -3.83 -10.27
C ALA A 147 -2.00 -4.74 -10.31
N LEU A 148 -2.26 -5.49 -9.22
CA LEU A 148 -3.40 -6.39 -9.12
C LEU A 148 -4.74 -5.66 -9.22
N GLU A 149 -4.91 -4.54 -8.52
CA GLU A 149 -6.13 -3.73 -8.56
C GLU A 149 -6.44 -3.23 -9.99
N GLN A 150 -5.42 -2.76 -10.71
CA GLN A 150 -5.56 -2.24 -12.07
C GLN A 150 -5.53 -3.33 -13.15
N GLY A 151 -5.44 -4.62 -12.76
CA GLY A 151 -5.46 -5.74 -13.69
C GLY A 151 -4.23 -5.83 -14.60
N LYS A 152 -3.07 -5.40 -14.10
CA LYS A 152 -1.77 -5.54 -14.75
C LYS A 152 -0.87 -6.51 -13.99
#